data_AF-A0A0G4HUV6-F1
#
_entry.id   AF-A0A0G4HUV6-F1
#
_cell.length_a   1.000
_cell.length_b   1.000
_cell.length_c   1.000
_cell.angle_alpha   90.00
_cell.angle_beta   90.00
_cell.angle_gamma   90.00
#
_symmetry.space_group_name_H-M   'P 1'
#
loop_
_entity.id
_entity.type
_entity.pdbx_description
1 polymer ?
#
loop_
_entity_poly.entity_id
_entity_poly.type
_entity_poly.pdbx_seq_one_letter_code
_entity_poly.pdbx_strand_id
1 'polypeptide(L)'
;MPKLSTSPPQPGTTYPWLQVNPVGSYKSADIKQAVVVPEWFKASIDAPDAELKRKFRAAGWRDPQMLFGYTLHSEWKDLYVFFDHGDTKSEVNKVATQAFRMYGLNGRQDTIDWKVIRGPVVLCRADPPSFPVNPFMALMGARGAGMGPADRPFPPKPDPTVEEVVQALAYFQGKDAREVAQKRDHHRLLLLMMHQKTQGAAGKERFPPGLGDEPPDHLYVGTDARFRSARRLQRERDACAWCGVKRYLNDLQRCKLCMQALYCSPECQRKDWKEGHRHTCARENFKPEDTKPSSAVEVKKQERGRPPLASLKNRRTTSKALENAKRPSVLASLSPRVLFLLVTLAVLLLGLLPVVGLSFLLQ
;
A
#
# COMPACT_ATOMS: atom_id res chain seq x y z
N MET A 1 8.42 25.62 -2.38
CA MET A 1 9.54 24.75 -2.78
C MET A 1 10.20 25.33 -4.02
N PRO A 2 11.51 25.15 -4.24
CA PRO A 2 12.13 25.49 -5.51
C PRO A 2 11.39 24.78 -6.65
N LYS A 3 11.25 25.45 -7.80
CA LYS A 3 10.65 24.84 -8.99
C LYS A 3 11.59 23.73 -9.48
N LEU A 4 11.19 22.49 -9.28
CA LEU A 4 11.97 21.32 -9.69
C LEU A 4 11.96 21.19 -11.21
N SER A 5 13.10 20.86 -11.81
CA SER A 5 13.25 20.75 -13.27
C SER A 5 12.61 19.47 -13.81
N THR A 6 11.62 19.58 -14.69
CA THR A 6 10.88 18.43 -15.22
C THR A 6 10.70 18.53 -16.73
N SER A 7 10.64 17.40 -17.43
CA SER A 7 10.36 17.33 -18.87
C SER A 7 9.07 16.57 -19.16
N PRO A 8 8.37 16.86 -20.28
CA PRO A 8 7.21 16.09 -20.70
C PRO A 8 7.65 14.69 -21.16
N PRO A 9 6.92 13.64 -20.76
CA PRO A 9 7.25 12.27 -21.17
C PRO A 9 6.90 12.01 -22.63
N GLN A 10 7.64 11.11 -23.26
CA GLN A 10 7.37 10.59 -24.60
C GLN A 10 6.36 9.43 -24.51
N PRO A 11 5.32 9.40 -25.36
CA PRO A 11 4.31 8.33 -25.35
C PRO A 11 4.93 6.95 -25.61
N GLY A 12 4.53 5.95 -24.82
CA GLY A 12 5.00 4.57 -24.98
C GLY A 12 6.41 4.29 -24.47
N THR A 13 7.14 5.31 -24.01
CA THR A 13 8.47 5.15 -23.40
C THR A 13 8.33 4.77 -21.92
N THR A 14 9.18 3.85 -21.48
CA THR A 14 9.31 3.45 -20.07
C THR A 14 10.34 4.34 -19.36
N TYR A 15 10.07 4.70 -18.11
CA TYR A 15 10.95 5.58 -17.33
C TYR A 15 11.29 4.97 -15.97
N PRO A 16 12.57 4.96 -15.55
CA PRO A 16 12.94 4.45 -14.23
C PRO A 16 12.31 5.27 -13.11
N TRP A 17 12.11 6.56 -13.34
CA TRP A 17 11.48 7.48 -12.41
C TRP A 17 10.44 8.33 -13.12
N LEU A 18 9.25 8.41 -12.54
CA LEU A 18 8.20 9.33 -12.94
C LEU A 18 7.80 10.20 -11.76
N GLN A 19 7.38 11.43 -12.03
CA GLN A 19 6.86 12.35 -11.04
C GLN A 19 5.40 12.67 -11.34
N VAL A 20 4.56 12.65 -10.29
CA VAL A 20 3.16 13.08 -10.34
C VAL A 20 3.05 14.40 -9.58
N ASN A 21 2.87 15.49 -10.32
CA ASN A 21 2.63 16.82 -9.74
C ASN A 21 1.27 16.90 -9.03
N PRO A 22 1.05 17.86 -8.12
CA PRO A 22 -0.25 18.09 -7.49
C PRO A 22 -1.36 18.24 -8.53
N VAL A 23 -2.45 17.49 -8.34
CA VAL A 23 -3.68 17.62 -9.13
C VAL A 23 -4.88 17.63 -8.21
N GLY A 24 -5.78 18.59 -8.44
CA GLY A 24 -7.02 18.76 -7.67
C GLY A 24 -8.22 17.97 -8.22
N SER A 25 -8.06 17.33 -9.37
CA SER A 25 -9.13 16.74 -10.18
C SER A 25 -8.69 15.40 -10.79
N TYR A 26 -9.65 14.51 -11.03
CA TYR A 26 -9.44 13.20 -11.66
C TYR A 26 -9.68 13.20 -13.18
N LYS A 27 -9.83 14.37 -13.81
CA LYS A 27 -9.97 14.44 -15.28
C LYS A 27 -8.71 13.84 -15.91
N SER A 28 -8.88 12.93 -16.87
CA SER A 28 -7.76 12.20 -17.47
C SER A 28 -6.71 13.11 -18.11
N ALA A 29 -7.13 14.27 -18.64
CA ALA A 29 -6.23 15.28 -19.18
C ALA A 29 -5.33 15.88 -18.08
N ASP A 30 -5.92 16.28 -16.95
CA ASP A 30 -5.20 16.83 -15.80
C ASP A 30 -4.20 15.82 -15.23
N ILE A 31 -4.61 14.56 -15.07
CA ILE A 31 -3.72 13.48 -14.60
C ILE A 31 -2.56 13.28 -15.58
N LYS A 32 -2.85 13.19 -16.89
CA LYS A 32 -1.82 12.99 -17.92
C LYS A 32 -0.80 14.13 -17.95
N GLN A 33 -1.25 15.38 -17.81
CA GLN A 33 -0.37 16.55 -17.77
C GLN A 33 0.45 16.61 -16.47
N ALA A 34 -0.07 16.07 -15.37
CA ALA A 34 0.62 16.05 -14.09
C ALA A 34 1.75 15.02 -14.02
N VAL A 35 1.73 13.98 -14.87
CA VAL A 35 2.81 12.98 -14.94
C VAL A 35 3.94 13.49 -15.82
N VAL A 36 5.12 13.66 -15.22
CA VAL A 36 6.31 14.25 -15.85
C VAL A 36 7.56 13.43 -15.53
N VAL A 37 8.64 13.66 -16.26
CA VAL A 37 9.95 13.05 -15.98
C VAL A 37 10.75 13.99 -15.06
N PRO A 38 11.21 13.53 -13.89
CA PRO A 38 11.95 14.37 -12.95
C PRO A 38 13.45 14.48 -13.32
N GLU A 39 13.80 15.44 -14.18
CA GLU A 39 15.21 15.67 -14.60
C GLU A 39 16.16 15.97 -13.44
N TRP A 40 15.63 16.53 -12.36
CA TRP A 40 16.35 16.81 -11.12
C TRP A 40 16.73 15.55 -10.33
N PHE A 41 16.12 14.40 -10.62
CA PHE A 41 16.30 13.17 -9.85
C PHE A 41 16.94 12.07 -10.68
N LYS A 42 18.20 11.74 -10.36
CA LYS A 42 18.95 10.66 -10.99
C LYS A 42 19.50 9.73 -9.91
N ALA A 43 18.88 8.57 -9.77
CA ALA A 43 19.32 7.52 -8.86
C ALA A 43 19.12 6.15 -9.50
N SER A 44 19.96 5.19 -9.13
CA SER A 44 19.67 3.79 -9.41
C SER A 44 18.43 3.37 -8.62
N ILE A 45 17.59 2.53 -9.22
CA ILE A 45 16.44 1.93 -8.53
C ILE A 45 16.91 1.04 -7.37
N ASP A 46 18.09 0.43 -7.51
CA ASP A 46 18.71 -0.42 -6.50
C ASP A 46 19.45 0.37 -5.39
N ALA A 47 19.45 1.70 -5.46
CA ALA A 47 20.12 2.51 -4.47
C ALA A 47 19.47 2.30 -3.08
N PRO A 48 20.28 2.17 -2.00
CA PRO A 48 19.73 2.04 -0.65
C PRO A 48 18.78 3.19 -0.30
N ASP A 49 17.72 2.91 0.46
CA ASP A 49 16.72 3.91 0.87
C ASP A 49 17.34 5.17 1.50
N ALA A 50 18.42 5.02 2.27
CA ALA A 50 19.15 6.14 2.87
C ALA A 50 19.78 7.07 1.81
N GLU A 51 20.29 6.52 0.70
CA GLU A 51 20.81 7.31 -0.41
C GLU A 51 19.70 8.03 -1.16
N LEU A 52 18.60 7.34 -1.46
CA LEU A 52 17.43 7.94 -2.12
C LEU A 52 16.90 9.12 -1.29
N LYS A 53 16.71 8.94 0.02
CA LYS A 53 16.30 10.00 0.95
C LYS A 53 17.29 11.16 0.98
N ARG A 54 18.60 10.92 0.93
CA ARG A 54 19.62 11.98 0.86
C ARG A 54 19.46 12.82 -0.42
N LYS A 55 19.19 12.18 -1.57
CA LYS A 55 18.95 12.87 -2.84
C LYS A 55 17.67 13.69 -2.81
N PHE A 56 16.58 13.17 -2.24
CA PHE A 56 15.35 13.95 -2.04
C PHE A 56 15.57 15.18 -1.13
N ARG A 57 16.33 15.02 -0.04
CA ARG A 57 16.69 16.14 0.84
C ARG A 57 17.52 17.20 0.12
N ALA A 58 18.44 16.79 -0.75
CA ALA A 58 19.22 17.71 -1.59
C ALA A 58 18.33 18.52 -2.56
N ALA A 59 17.19 17.97 -2.96
CA ALA A 59 16.17 18.66 -3.76
C ALA A 59 15.22 19.55 -2.91
N GLY A 60 15.42 19.62 -1.59
CA GLY A 60 14.66 20.47 -0.69
C GLY A 60 13.50 19.78 0.04
N TRP A 61 13.37 18.45 -0.04
CA TRP A 61 12.37 17.72 0.74
C TRP A 61 12.78 17.65 2.22
N ARG A 62 11.83 17.85 3.13
CA ARG A 62 12.10 17.90 4.59
C ARG A 62 12.08 16.53 5.25
N ASP A 63 11.10 15.70 4.89
CA ASP A 63 10.90 14.36 5.44
C ASP A 63 10.46 13.41 4.31
N PRO A 64 11.39 12.99 3.44
CA PRO A 64 11.09 12.04 2.38
C PRO A 64 10.67 10.69 2.98
N GLN A 65 9.46 10.27 2.66
CA GLN A 65 8.91 8.98 3.08
C GLN A 65 8.55 8.14 1.85
N MET A 66 8.60 6.82 2.02
CA MET A 66 8.28 5.84 1.00
C MET A 66 7.01 5.07 1.36
N LEU A 67 6.16 4.87 0.34
CA LEU A 67 4.95 4.07 0.36
C LEU A 67 5.06 2.98 -0.73
N PHE A 68 4.22 1.96 -0.58
CA PHE A 68 4.00 0.97 -1.64
C PHE A 68 2.72 1.32 -2.42
N GLY A 69 2.76 1.07 -3.72
CA GLY A 69 1.60 1.18 -4.61
C GLY A 69 1.43 -0.06 -5.50
N TYR A 70 0.33 -0.08 -6.26
CA TYR A 70 0.11 -1.05 -7.32
C TYR A 70 -0.21 -0.32 -8.62
N THR A 71 0.31 -0.84 -9.73
CA THR A 71 -0.28 -0.54 -11.03
C THR A 71 -1.58 -1.30 -11.23
N LEU A 72 -2.37 -0.86 -12.21
CA LEU A 72 -3.72 -1.34 -12.45
C LEU A 72 -3.81 -2.87 -12.53
N HIS A 73 -2.82 -3.54 -13.12
CA HIS A 73 -2.84 -4.98 -13.35
C HIS A 73 -1.80 -5.75 -12.53
N SER A 74 -1.23 -5.14 -11.49
CA SER A 74 -0.21 -5.82 -10.71
C SER A 74 -0.76 -6.82 -9.71
N GLU A 75 -0.10 -7.98 -9.65
CA GLU A 75 -0.34 -9.04 -8.68
C GLU A 75 0.44 -8.82 -7.38
N TRP A 76 1.46 -7.94 -7.39
CA TRP A 76 2.25 -7.55 -6.22
C TRP A 76 2.42 -6.03 -6.14
N LYS A 77 2.94 -5.55 -4.99
CA LYS A 77 3.30 -4.14 -4.77
C LYS A 77 4.44 -3.77 -5.71
N ASP A 78 4.12 -3.27 -6.89
CA ASP A 78 5.08 -3.07 -7.98
C ASP A 78 5.44 -1.59 -8.19
N LEU A 79 5.10 -0.73 -7.22
CA LEU A 79 5.51 0.67 -7.20
C LEU A 79 6.12 1.03 -5.85
N TYR A 80 7.28 1.67 -5.88
CA TYR A 80 7.76 2.51 -4.77
C TYR A 80 7.29 3.94 -5.02
N VAL A 81 6.72 4.57 -3.99
CA VAL A 81 6.11 5.90 -4.08
C VAL A 81 6.70 6.79 -2.99
N PHE A 82 7.48 7.78 -3.40
CA PHE A 82 8.16 8.73 -2.51
C PHE A 82 7.43 10.07 -2.49
N PHE A 83 7.27 10.65 -1.30
CA PHE A 83 6.72 12.00 -1.13
C PHE A 83 7.36 12.70 0.07
N ASP A 84 7.28 14.04 0.11
CA ASP A 84 7.74 14.81 1.27
C ASP A 84 6.62 14.86 2.32
N HIS A 85 6.66 13.95 3.29
CA HIS A 85 5.72 13.92 4.41
C HIS A 85 5.85 15.18 5.29
N GLY A 86 7.01 15.81 5.26
CA GLY A 86 7.29 17.05 5.96
C GLY A 86 6.68 18.27 5.28
N ASP A 87 6.14 18.14 4.06
CA ASP A 87 5.52 19.24 3.33
C ASP A 87 4.13 19.57 3.89
N THR A 88 4.01 20.79 4.41
CA THR A 88 2.78 21.33 5.00
C THR A 88 2.20 22.48 4.18
N LYS A 89 2.91 22.96 3.15
CA LYS A 89 2.61 24.21 2.46
C LYS A 89 2.15 24.01 1.02
N SER A 90 2.65 22.99 0.32
CA SER A 90 2.26 22.77 -1.08
C SER A 90 0.81 22.32 -1.21
N GLU A 91 0.29 22.43 -2.43
CA GLU A 91 -1.05 21.96 -2.78
C GLU A 91 -1.22 20.47 -2.49
N VAL A 92 -2.45 20.09 -2.14
CA VAL A 92 -2.80 18.69 -1.90
C VAL A 92 -2.88 17.98 -3.23
N ASN A 93 -2.09 16.93 -3.38
CA ASN A 93 -2.22 15.99 -4.48
C ASN A 93 -3.34 15.01 -4.17
N LYS A 94 -4.59 15.40 -4.49
CA LYS A 94 -5.79 14.60 -4.16
C LYS A 94 -5.75 13.24 -4.83
N VAL A 95 -5.31 13.22 -6.09
CA VAL A 95 -5.22 12.00 -6.90
C VAL A 95 -4.22 11.02 -6.29
N ALA A 96 -3.00 11.46 -5.98
CA ALA A 96 -1.99 10.61 -5.34
C ALA A 96 -2.40 10.17 -3.93
N THR A 97 -2.99 11.09 -3.14
CA THR A 97 -3.48 10.80 -1.79
C THR A 97 -4.41 9.59 -1.81
N GLN A 98 -5.41 9.58 -2.68
CA GLN A 98 -6.38 8.49 -2.73
C GLN A 98 -5.80 7.24 -3.41
N ALA A 99 -4.97 7.38 -4.45
CA ALA A 99 -4.39 6.24 -5.15
C ALA A 99 -3.38 5.43 -4.32
N PHE A 100 -2.65 6.09 -3.41
CA PHE A 100 -1.55 5.46 -2.66
C PHE A 100 -1.87 5.27 -1.17
N ARG A 101 -3.09 5.55 -0.72
CA ARG A 101 -3.55 5.31 0.66
C ARG A 101 -3.86 3.84 0.93
N MET A 102 -2.80 3.03 0.86
CA MET A 102 -2.86 1.58 0.97
C MET A 102 -2.21 1.08 2.26
N TYR A 103 -1.09 1.70 2.61
CA TYR A 103 -0.22 1.35 3.74
C TYR A 103 0.14 2.60 4.53
N GLY A 104 0.51 2.42 5.79
CA GLY A 104 1.22 3.41 6.57
C GLY A 104 2.63 3.67 6.05
N LEU A 105 3.26 4.68 6.62
CA LEU A 105 4.62 5.09 6.27
C LEU A 105 5.59 3.90 6.39
N ASN A 106 6.50 3.79 5.42
CA ASN A 106 7.47 2.70 5.32
C ASN A 106 6.83 1.30 5.23
N GLY A 107 5.57 1.22 4.76
CA GLY A 107 4.89 -0.05 4.49
C GLY A 107 4.20 -0.71 5.68
N ARG A 108 4.00 0.02 6.79
CA ARG A 108 3.22 -0.49 7.95
C ARG A 108 1.79 -0.81 7.51
N GLN A 109 1.35 -2.06 7.66
CA GLN A 109 0.09 -2.52 7.05
C GLN A 109 -1.16 -2.22 7.89
N ASP A 110 -0.99 -2.08 9.20
CA ASP A 110 -2.12 -2.04 10.13
C ASP A 110 -2.65 -0.62 10.41
N THR A 111 -1.81 0.39 10.19
CA THR A 111 -2.12 1.78 10.52
C THR A 111 -1.72 2.69 9.39
N ILE A 112 -2.68 3.46 8.85
CA ILE A 112 -2.40 4.58 7.98
C ILE A 112 -2.18 5.79 8.90
N ASP A 113 -0.92 6.15 9.09
CA ASP A 113 -0.43 7.22 9.96
C ASP A 113 -0.27 8.57 9.25
N TRP A 114 -0.66 8.66 7.98
CA TRP A 114 -0.68 9.88 7.19
C TRP A 114 -2.08 10.19 6.64
N LYS A 115 -2.37 11.46 6.36
CA LYS A 115 -3.71 11.91 5.95
C LYS A 115 -3.80 12.31 4.48
N VAL A 116 -2.85 13.11 4.03
CA VAL A 116 -2.81 13.68 2.68
C VAL A 116 -1.38 13.69 2.17
N ILE A 117 -1.23 13.60 0.87
CA ILE A 117 0.03 13.85 0.17
C ILE A 117 -0.03 15.27 -0.37
N ARG A 118 0.98 16.08 -0.03
CA ARG A 118 1.16 17.44 -0.55
C ARG A 118 2.38 17.48 -1.47
N GLY A 119 2.32 18.35 -2.46
CA GLY A 119 3.41 18.51 -3.40
C GLY A 119 3.55 17.35 -4.40
N PRO A 120 4.70 17.28 -5.10
CA PRO A 120 4.97 16.23 -6.06
C PRO A 120 5.24 14.88 -5.38
N VAL A 121 4.92 13.81 -6.11
CA VAL A 121 5.24 12.43 -5.74
C VAL A 121 6.19 11.87 -6.78
N VAL A 122 7.24 11.16 -6.37
CA VAL A 122 8.18 10.49 -7.28
C VAL A 122 8.01 8.99 -7.12
N LEU A 123 7.90 8.25 -8.23
CA LEU A 123 7.66 6.81 -8.22
C LEU A 123 8.59 6.07 -9.17
N CYS A 124 8.85 4.81 -8.86
CA CYS A 124 9.60 3.87 -9.69
C CYS A 124 9.04 2.45 -9.57
N ARG A 125 9.46 1.56 -10.49
CA ARG A 125 9.12 0.14 -10.45
C ARG A 125 9.73 -0.51 -9.20
N ALA A 126 8.92 -1.22 -8.43
CA ALA A 126 9.43 -2.09 -7.39
C ALA A 126 9.71 -3.48 -7.96
N ASP A 127 10.82 -4.08 -7.52
CA ASP A 127 11.15 -5.46 -7.86
C ASP A 127 10.07 -6.44 -7.35
N PRO A 128 9.87 -7.55 -8.08
CA PRO A 128 9.04 -8.63 -7.57
C PRO A 128 9.62 -9.12 -6.23
N PRO A 129 8.75 -9.47 -5.26
CA PRO A 129 9.23 -9.97 -3.98
C PRO A 129 10.08 -11.22 -4.19
N SER A 130 11.34 -11.17 -3.75
CA SER A 130 12.17 -12.34 -3.63
C SER A 130 11.82 -13.04 -2.32
N PHE A 131 11.26 -14.24 -2.42
CA PHE A 131 11.05 -15.07 -1.24
C PHE A 131 12.30 -15.92 -1.04
N PRO A 132 12.94 -15.88 0.12
CA PRO A 132 13.78 -17.00 0.47
C PRO A 132 12.88 -18.25 0.49
N VAL A 133 13.27 -19.30 -0.23
CA VAL A 133 12.54 -20.59 -0.29
C VAL A 133 12.27 -21.13 1.13
N ASN A 134 13.08 -20.69 2.10
CA ASN A 134 13.02 -21.09 3.49
C ASN A 134 12.85 -19.87 4.42
N PRO A 135 11.74 -19.76 5.18
CA PRO A 135 11.55 -18.72 6.20
C PRO A 135 12.72 -18.63 7.20
N PHE A 136 13.39 -19.76 7.46
CA PHE A 136 14.58 -19.85 8.30
C PHE A 136 15.77 -19.06 7.72
N MET A 137 15.96 -19.06 6.40
CA MET A 137 17.02 -18.28 5.73
C MET A 137 16.73 -16.77 5.78
N ALA A 138 15.44 -16.37 5.78
CA ALA A 138 15.04 -14.98 5.97
C ALA A 138 15.45 -14.46 7.36
N LEU A 139 15.26 -15.29 8.39
CA LEU A 139 15.62 -15.00 9.77
C LEU A 139 17.14 -14.86 9.95
N MET A 140 17.92 -15.63 9.19
CA MET A 140 19.39 -15.60 9.21
C MET A 140 20.00 -14.42 8.41
N GLY A 141 19.17 -13.50 7.89
CA GLY A 141 19.67 -12.31 7.17
C GLY A 141 20.28 -12.62 5.80
N ALA A 142 20.12 -13.84 5.28
CA ALA A 142 20.59 -14.21 3.96
C ALA A 142 19.70 -13.55 2.89
N ARG A 143 20.10 -12.36 2.42
CA ARG A 143 19.47 -11.72 1.26
C ARG A 143 19.73 -12.54 0.00
N GLY A 144 18.82 -13.48 -0.29
CA GLY A 144 18.35 -13.88 -1.63
C GLY A 144 19.35 -14.10 -2.78
N ALA A 145 20.65 -14.27 -2.53
CA ALA A 145 21.69 -14.27 -3.56
C ALA A 145 21.74 -15.55 -4.42
N GLY A 146 20.80 -16.49 -4.25
CA GLY A 146 20.87 -17.82 -4.86
C GLY A 146 19.68 -18.25 -5.73
N MET A 147 18.58 -17.49 -5.79
CA MET A 147 17.49 -17.86 -6.70
C MET A 147 17.76 -17.29 -8.10
N GLY A 148 17.85 -18.19 -9.08
CA GLY A 148 17.89 -17.81 -10.48
C GLY A 148 16.62 -17.03 -10.87
N PRO A 149 16.67 -16.19 -11.92
CA PRO A 149 15.50 -15.47 -12.42
C PRO A 149 14.28 -16.37 -12.72
N ALA A 150 14.53 -17.64 -13.08
CA ALA A 150 13.51 -18.63 -13.42
C ALA A 150 12.66 -19.11 -12.22
N ASP A 151 13.17 -18.99 -10.99
CA ASP A 151 12.50 -19.52 -9.79
C ASP A 151 11.64 -18.49 -9.07
N ARG A 152 11.58 -17.25 -9.59
CA ARG A 152 10.75 -16.20 -9.00
C ARG A 152 9.28 -16.48 -9.29
N PRO A 153 8.38 -16.46 -8.29
CA PRO A 153 6.95 -16.68 -8.51
C PRO A 153 6.31 -15.57 -9.36
N PHE A 154 6.98 -14.42 -9.45
CA PHE A 154 6.54 -13.28 -10.24
C PHE A 154 7.69 -12.82 -11.15
N PRO A 155 7.47 -12.69 -12.46
CA PRO A 155 8.48 -12.16 -13.37
C PRO A 155 8.73 -10.67 -13.09
N PRO A 156 9.97 -10.17 -13.30
CA PRO A 156 10.21 -8.74 -13.27
C PRO A 156 9.37 -8.03 -14.34
N LYS A 157 8.91 -6.83 -14.03
CA LYS A 157 8.20 -5.97 -14.97
C LYS A 157 9.14 -4.89 -15.49
N PRO A 158 8.94 -4.40 -16.73
CA PRO A 158 9.65 -3.22 -17.18
C PRO A 158 9.29 -1.99 -16.32
N ASP A 159 10.12 -0.97 -16.44
CA ASP A 159 9.87 0.35 -15.89
C ASP A 159 8.48 0.89 -16.30
N PRO A 160 7.80 1.66 -15.45
CA PRO A 160 6.46 2.13 -15.74
C PRO A 160 6.44 3.07 -16.95
N THR A 161 5.39 2.95 -17.76
CA THR A 161 5.04 3.96 -18.76
C THR A 161 4.13 5.02 -18.13
N VAL A 162 4.01 6.16 -18.80
CA VAL A 162 3.10 7.23 -18.38
C VAL A 162 1.65 6.78 -18.45
N GLU A 163 1.29 6.04 -19.49
CA GLU A 163 -0.04 5.47 -19.65
C GLU A 163 -0.38 4.52 -18.49
N GLU A 164 0.56 3.69 -18.05
CA GLU A 164 0.35 2.78 -16.92
C GLU A 164 0.10 3.54 -15.62
N VAL A 165 0.87 4.60 -15.34
CA VAL A 165 0.67 5.45 -14.17
C VAL A 165 -0.66 6.19 -14.23
N VAL A 166 -1.00 6.78 -15.38
CA VAL A 166 -2.29 7.48 -15.57
C VAL A 166 -3.46 6.52 -15.36
N GLN A 167 -3.38 5.30 -15.91
CA GLN A 167 -4.40 4.27 -15.71
C GLN A 167 -4.52 3.83 -14.25
N ALA A 168 -3.40 3.68 -13.54
CA ALA A 168 -3.40 3.35 -12.12
C ALA A 168 -4.08 4.47 -11.30
N LEU A 169 -3.69 5.73 -11.52
CA LEU A 169 -4.29 6.88 -10.83
C LEU A 169 -5.79 7.01 -11.13
N ALA A 170 -6.20 6.84 -12.39
CA ALA A 170 -7.60 6.90 -12.80
C ALA A 170 -8.44 5.76 -12.18
N TYR A 171 -7.89 4.56 -12.08
CA TYR A 171 -8.58 3.41 -11.48
C TYR A 171 -8.98 3.64 -10.03
N PHE A 172 -8.14 4.35 -9.26
CA PHE A 172 -8.42 4.63 -7.86
C PHE A 172 -9.42 5.78 -7.64
N GLN A 173 -9.89 6.47 -8.68
CA GLN A 173 -10.87 7.56 -8.57
C GLN A 173 -12.14 7.17 -7.79
N GLY A 174 -12.61 5.93 -7.98
CA GLY A 174 -13.82 5.42 -7.33
C GLY A 174 -13.59 4.20 -6.44
N LYS A 175 -12.34 3.91 -6.09
CA LYS A 175 -11.97 2.70 -5.35
C LYS A 175 -11.15 3.04 -4.12
N ASP A 176 -11.38 2.31 -3.03
CA ASP A 176 -10.54 2.37 -1.85
C ASP A 176 -9.23 1.60 -2.10
N ALA A 177 -8.13 2.34 -2.18
CA ALA A 177 -6.81 1.78 -2.42
C ALA A 177 -6.41 0.75 -1.34
N ARG A 178 -6.78 0.96 -0.07
CA ARG A 178 -6.50 0.04 1.03
C ARG A 178 -7.20 -1.30 0.83
N GLU A 179 -8.49 -1.27 0.46
CA GLU A 179 -9.26 -2.48 0.23
C GLU A 179 -8.71 -3.29 -0.96
N VAL A 180 -8.34 -2.60 -2.05
CA VAL A 180 -7.70 -3.23 -3.21
C VAL A 180 -6.37 -3.86 -2.83
N ALA A 181 -5.53 -3.15 -2.08
CA ALA A 181 -4.24 -3.63 -1.59
C ALA A 181 -4.38 -4.89 -0.73
N GLN A 182 -5.31 -4.88 0.24
CA GLN A 182 -5.59 -6.04 1.10
C GLN A 182 -6.01 -7.27 0.30
N LYS A 183 -6.93 -7.11 -0.67
CA LYS A 183 -7.38 -8.20 -1.54
C LYS A 183 -6.23 -8.80 -2.36
N ARG A 184 -5.39 -7.93 -2.95
CA ARG A 184 -4.23 -8.37 -3.76
C ARG A 184 -3.18 -9.05 -2.91
N ASP A 185 -2.87 -8.50 -1.74
CA ASP A 185 -1.92 -9.10 -0.80
C ASP A 185 -2.39 -10.48 -0.30
N HIS A 186 -3.67 -10.61 0.01
CA HIS A 186 -4.23 -11.89 0.42
C HIS A 186 -4.13 -12.94 -0.70
N HIS A 187 -4.44 -12.57 -1.94
CA HIS A 187 -4.26 -13.50 -3.06
C HIS A 187 -2.81 -13.87 -3.31
N ARG A 188 -1.90 -12.90 -3.24
CA ARG A 188 -0.46 -13.15 -3.37
C ARG A 188 -0.01 -14.18 -2.33
N LEU A 189 -0.45 -14.05 -1.08
CA LEU A 189 -0.17 -15.04 -0.03
C LEU A 189 -0.66 -16.45 -0.42
N LEU A 190 -1.87 -16.56 -0.97
CA LEU A 190 -2.40 -17.84 -1.41
C LEU A 190 -1.62 -18.47 -2.56
N LEU A 191 -1.21 -17.68 -3.56
CA LEU A 191 -0.39 -18.17 -4.66
C LEU A 191 0.94 -18.73 -4.13
N LEU A 192 1.54 -18.06 -3.15
CA LEU A 192 2.77 -18.51 -2.52
C LEU A 192 2.57 -19.83 -1.76
N MET A 193 1.50 -19.94 -0.98
CA MET A 193 1.15 -21.19 -0.28
C MET A 193 0.89 -22.35 -1.26
N MET A 194 0.29 -22.08 -2.43
CA MET A 194 0.08 -23.08 -3.47
C MET A 194 1.40 -23.50 -4.13
N HIS A 195 2.28 -22.54 -4.43
CA HIS A 195 3.57 -22.80 -5.06
C HIS A 195 4.50 -23.64 -4.15
N GLN A 196 4.53 -23.33 -2.84
CA GLN A 196 5.28 -24.12 -1.87
C GLN A 196 4.79 -25.58 -1.80
N LYS A 197 3.47 -25.81 -1.84
CA LYS A 197 2.90 -27.17 -1.86
C LYS A 197 3.30 -27.94 -3.11
N THR A 198 3.33 -27.29 -4.28
CA THR A 198 3.74 -27.94 -5.52
C THR A 198 5.23 -28.30 -5.54
N GLN A 199 6.09 -27.45 -4.97
CA GLN A 199 7.54 -27.71 -4.89
C GLN A 199 7.86 -28.79 -3.85
N GLY A 200 7.19 -28.77 -2.68
CA GLY A 200 7.37 -29.77 -1.62
C GLY A 200 6.87 -31.17 -1.99
N ALA A 201 5.98 -31.30 -2.99
CA ALA A 201 5.56 -32.61 -3.49
C ALA A 201 6.61 -33.28 -4.40
N ALA A 202 7.52 -32.50 -5.01
CA ALA A 202 8.56 -33.00 -5.90
C ALA A 202 9.86 -33.35 -5.15
N GLY A 203 10.10 -32.79 -3.96
CA GLY A 203 11.23 -33.11 -3.09
C GLY A 203 10.79 -33.86 -1.84
N LYS A 204 11.25 -35.09 -1.64
CA LYS A 204 10.98 -35.96 -0.47
C LYS A 204 11.52 -35.43 0.87
N GLU A 205 11.90 -34.16 0.99
CA GLU A 205 12.24 -33.56 2.28
C GLU A 205 10.96 -33.09 2.96
N ARG A 206 10.38 -34.00 3.74
CA ARG A 206 9.35 -33.65 4.72
C ARG A 206 9.90 -32.53 5.59
N PHE A 207 9.11 -31.47 5.79
CA PHE A 207 9.30 -30.55 6.91
C PHE A 207 9.67 -31.34 8.16
N PRO A 208 10.62 -30.88 8.99
CA PRO A 208 10.96 -31.57 10.22
C PRO A 208 9.65 -31.76 11.02
N PRO A 209 9.29 -33.02 11.35
CA PRO A 209 8.06 -33.31 12.08
C PRO A 209 8.20 -32.68 13.47
N GLY A 210 7.52 -31.56 13.73
CA GLY A 210 7.68 -30.87 15.00
C GLY A 210 7.06 -29.48 15.14
N LEU A 211 6.75 -28.78 14.04
CA LEU A 211 5.82 -27.63 14.10
C LEU A 211 4.41 -28.18 13.83
N GLY A 212 3.54 -28.15 14.84
CA GLY A 212 2.19 -28.69 14.77
C GLY A 212 1.38 -28.17 13.57
N ASP A 213 0.33 -28.89 13.21
CA ASP A 213 -0.55 -28.64 12.05
C ASP A 213 -1.25 -27.27 12.06
N GLU A 214 -1.01 -26.43 13.07
CA GLU A 214 -1.52 -25.07 13.13
C GLU A 214 -0.52 -24.08 12.52
N PRO A 215 -0.87 -23.42 11.41
CA PRO A 215 -0.04 -22.35 10.87
C PRO A 215 0.16 -21.28 11.95
N PRO A 216 1.38 -20.73 12.13
CA PRO A 216 1.63 -19.75 13.19
C PRO A 216 0.68 -18.56 13.05
N ASP A 217 -0.07 -18.23 14.10
CA ASP A 217 -1.07 -17.14 14.17
C ASP A 217 -0.54 -15.75 13.77
N HIS A 218 0.77 -15.60 13.60
CA HIS A 218 1.49 -14.38 13.23
C HIS A 218 1.91 -14.32 11.76
N LEU A 219 1.71 -15.38 10.96
CA LEU A 219 1.95 -15.37 9.51
C LEU A 219 0.72 -14.81 8.77
N TYR A 220 0.61 -13.49 8.74
CA TYR A 220 -0.28 -12.70 7.89
C TYR A 220 -1.65 -13.33 7.57
N VAL A 221 -2.44 -13.59 8.61
CA VAL A 221 -3.89 -13.63 8.47
C VAL A 221 -4.36 -12.24 8.85
N GLY A 222 -4.57 -11.37 7.86
CA GLY A 222 -5.36 -10.16 8.10
C GLY A 222 -6.62 -10.60 8.83
N THR A 223 -6.77 -10.20 10.08
CA THR A 223 -7.77 -10.68 11.05
C THR A 223 -9.22 -10.36 10.65
N ASP A 224 -9.41 -9.80 9.47
CA ASP A 224 -10.71 -9.64 8.87
C ASP A 224 -11.21 -11.03 8.41
N ALA A 225 -12.00 -11.64 9.28
CA ALA A 225 -12.69 -12.92 9.11
C ALA A 225 -13.59 -13.01 7.84
N ARG A 226 -13.56 -12.01 6.96
CA ARG A 226 -14.24 -11.94 5.68
C ARG A 226 -13.49 -12.65 4.55
N PHE A 227 -12.17 -12.85 4.65
CA PHE A 227 -11.36 -13.52 3.63
C PHE A 227 -11.22 -15.04 3.86
N ARG A 228 -12.31 -15.69 4.32
CA ARG A 228 -12.30 -17.13 4.62
C ARG A 228 -12.16 -17.97 3.33
N SER A 229 -10.98 -18.57 3.18
CA SER A 229 -10.57 -19.64 2.25
C SER A 229 -10.10 -19.25 0.83
N ALA A 230 -9.01 -19.87 0.40
CA ALA A 230 -8.49 -19.80 -0.97
C ALA A 230 -9.53 -20.18 -2.04
N ARG A 231 -10.43 -21.12 -1.71
CA ARG A 231 -11.56 -21.52 -2.55
C ARG A 231 -12.54 -20.36 -2.79
N ARG A 232 -12.73 -19.44 -1.83
CA ARG A 232 -13.57 -18.26 -2.03
C ARG A 232 -12.92 -17.27 -2.97
N LEU A 233 -11.63 -16.95 -2.80
CA LEU A 233 -10.92 -16.07 -3.72
C LEU A 233 -10.83 -16.63 -5.16
N GLN A 234 -10.66 -17.95 -5.31
CA GLN A 234 -10.74 -18.58 -6.63
C GLN A 234 -12.13 -18.44 -7.27
N ARG A 235 -13.20 -18.50 -6.47
CA ARG A 235 -14.58 -18.20 -6.92
C ARG A 235 -14.81 -16.71 -7.22
N GLU A 236 -14.00 -15.83 -6.63
CA GLU A 236 -14.00 -14.40 -6.92
C GLU A 236 -13.11 -14.04 -8.12
N ARG A 237 -12.57 -15.03 -8.83
CA ARG A 237 -11.98 -14.85 -10.15
C ARG A 237 -12.95 -15.36 -11.20
N ASP A 238 -13.09 -14.58 -12.25
CA ASP A 238 -13.85 -14.98 -13.43
C ASP A 238 -13.04 -14.65 -14.68
N ALA A 239 -13.42 -15.25 -15.80
CA ALA A 239 -12.81 -14.98 -17.08
C ALA A 239 -13.49 -13.81 -17.78
N CYS A 240 -12.70 -12.99 -18.46
CA CYS A 240 -13.26 -12.08 -19.46
C CYS A 240 -13.99 -12.92 -20.53
N ALA A 241 -15.26 -12.63 -20.78
CA ALA A 241 -16.08 -13.35 -21.75
C ALA A 241 -15.49 -13.32 -23.18
N TRP A 242 -14.76 -12.25 -23.51
CA TRP A 242 -14.09 -12.11 -24.80
C TRP A 242 -12.72 -12.81 -24.87
N CYS A 243 -11.79 -12.44 -23.98
CA CYS A 243 -10.38 -12.84 -24.10
C CYS A 243 -9.97 -14.00 -23.19
N GLY A 244 -10.86 -14.49 -22.33
CA GLY A 244 -10.60 -15.61 -21.41
C GLY A 244 -9.67 -15.28 -20.24
N VAL A 245 -9.05 -14.09 -20.19
CA VAL A 245 -8.12 -13.72 -19.12
C VAL A 245 -8.86 -13.68 -17.77
N LYS A 246 -8.39 -14.51 -16.83
CA LYS A 246 -8.96 -14.61 -15.48
C LYS A 246 -8.50 -13.47 -14.60
N ARG A 247 -9.43 -12.61 -14.16
CA ARG A 247 -9.18 -11.50 -13.21
C ARG A 247 -10.13 -11.59 -12.03
N TYR A 248 -9.93 -10.76 -11.01
CA TYR A 248 -10.90 -10.66 -9.92
C TYR A 248 -12.20 -10.03 -10.41
N LEU A 249 -13.32 -10.44 -9.83
CA LEU A 249 -14.63 -9.87 -10.11
C LEU A 249 -14.66 -8.34 -9.96
N ASN A 250 -13.88 -7.77 -9.02
CA ASN A 250 -13.79 -6.32 -8.80
C ASN A 250 -12.97 -5.58 -9.88
N ASP A 251 -12.15 -6.32 -10.65
CA ASP A 251 -11.35 -5.81 -11.77
C ASP A 251 -12.01 -6.08 -13.13
N LEU A 252 -13.10 -6.85 -13.14
CA LEU A 252 -13.93 -7.08 -14.31
C LEU A 252 -15.12 -6.12 -14.29
N GLN A 253 -15.49 -5.65 -15.47
CA GLN A 253 -16.66 -4.83 -15.70
C GLN A 253 -17.81 -5.73 -16.15
N ARG A 254 -18.96 -5.60 -15.50
CA ARG A 254 -20.18 -6.28 -15.92
C ARG A 254 -20.79 -5.57 -17.14
N CYS A 255 -21.39 -6.33 -18.04
CA CYS A 255 -22.20 -5.77 -19.11
C CYS A 255 -23.29 -4.88 -18.50
N LYS A 256 -23.36 -3.60 -18.89
CA LYS A 256 -24.34 -2.65 -18.33
C LYS A 256 -25.80 -3.00 -18.63
N LEU A 257 -26.04 -3.93 -19.57
CA LEU A 257 -27.39 -4.33 -19.98
C LEU A 257 -27.85 -5.59 -19.24
N CYS A 258 -27.15 -6.71 -19.39
CA CYS A 258 -27.56 -7.97 -18.75
C CYS A 258 -26.92 -8.21 -17.38
N MET A 259 -25.87 -7.48 -17.01
CA MET A 259 -25.07 -7.66 -15.79
C MET A 259 -24.45 -9.06 -15.57
N GLN A 260 -24.61 -9.97 -16.54
CA GLN A 260 -24.13 -11.35 -16.48
C GLN A 260 -22.72 -11.51 -17.08
N ALA A 261 -22.47 -10.96 -18.26
CA ALA A 261 -21.16 -11.07 -18.90
C ALA A 261 -20.12 -10.15 -18.24
N LEU A 262 -18.89 -10.63 -18.09
CA LEU A 262 -17.77 -9.96 -17.43
C LEU A 262 -16.65 -9.67 -18.42
N TYR A 263 -16.06 -8.47 -18.34
CA TYR A 263 -15.03 -8.02 -19.28
C TYR A 263 -13.87 -7.38 -18.56
N CYS A 264 -12.64 -7.65 -19.00
CA CYS A 264 -11.47 -6.99 -18.43
C CYS A 264 -11.29 -5.54 -18.89
N SER A 265 -11.96 -5.12 -19.97
CA SER A 265 -11.94 -3.75 -20.49
C SER A 265 -13.14 -3.45 -21.40
N PRO A 266 -13.47 -2.16 -21.65
CA PRO A 266 -14.51 -1.76 -22.61
C PRO A 266 -14.23 -2.21 -24.05
N GLU A 267 -12.97 -2.39 -24.44
CA GLU A 267 -12.58 -2.91 -25.76
C GLU A 267 -13.01 -4.37 -25.91
N CYS A 268 -12.78 -5.19 -24.88
CA CYS A 268 -13.22 -6.59 -24.87
C CYS A 268 -14.73 -6.69 -24.94
N GLN A 269 -15.45 -5.85 -24.20
CA GLN A 269 -16.91 -5.78 -24.29
C GLN A 269 -17.38 -5.40 -25.70
N ARG A 270 -16.75 -4.41 -26.35
CA ARG A 270 -17.10 -3.97 -27.71
C ARG A 270 -16.85 -5.04 -28.76
N LYS A 271 -15.79 -5.85 -28.61
CA LYS A 271 -15.49 -6.96 -29.51
C LYS A 271 -16.51 -8.08 -29.34
N ASP A 272 -16.72 -8.54 -28.11
CA ASP A 272 -17.72 -9.58 -27.80
C ASP A 272 -19.14 -9.18 -28.21
N TRP A 273 -19.48 -7.89 -28.06
CA TRP A 273 -20.76 -7.34 -28.51
C TRP A 273 -20.98 -7.54 -30.02
N LYS A 274 -19.95 -7.32 -30.85
CA LYS A 274 -20.04 -7.47 -32.30
C LYS A 274 -20.09 -8.94 -32.73
N GLU A 275 -19.37 -9.80 -32.02
CA GLU A 275 -19.15 -11.20 -32.40
C GLU A 275 -20.28 -12.13 -31.97
N GLY A 276 -21.05 -11.76 -30.95
CA GLY A 276 -22.22 -12.57 -30.60
C GLY A 276 -22.99 -12.12 -29.38
N HIS A 277 -22.35 -11.43 -28.42
CA HIS A 277 -23.03 -11.08 -27.18
C HIS A 277 -24.25 -10.20 -27.41
N ARG A 278 -24.30 -9.37 -28.47
CA ARG A 278 -25.50 -8.60 -28.83
C ARG A 278 -26.76 -9.47 -28.99
N HIS A 279 -26.61 -10.70 -29.50
CA HIS A 279 -27.72 -11.61 -29.75
C HIS A 279 -28.14 -12.40 -28.49
N THR A 280 -27.20 -12.59 -27.56
CA THR A 280 -27.45 -13.33 -26.31
C THR A 280 -27.66 -12.41 -25.09
N CYS A 281 -27.47 -11.10 -25.25
CA CYS A 281 -27.67 -10.11 -24.21
C CYS A 281 -29.18 -9.91 -23.96
N ALA A 282 -29.76 -10.76 -23.13
CA ALA A 282 -31.14 -10.63 -22.69
C ALA A 282 -31.26 -9.50 -21.66
N ARG A 283 -31.86 -8.38 -22.06
CA ARG A 283 -32.26 -7.30 -21.13
C ARG A 283 -33.34 -7.75 -20.15
N GLU A 284 -34.22 -8.66 -20.58
CA GLU A 284 -35.46 -8.99 -19.86
C GLU A 284 -35.27 -10.00 -18.72
N ASN A 285 -34.12 -10.69 -18.65
CA ASN A 285 -33.87 -11.68 -17.61
C ASN A 285 -33.36 -11.09 -16.29
N PHE A 286 -33.15 -9.78 -16.21
CA PHE A 286 -32.81 -9.11 -14.96
C PHE A 286 -34.08 -8.62 -14.26
N LYS A 287 -34.85 -9.54 -13.68
CA LYS A 287 -35.81 -9.15 -12.64
C LYS A 287 -34.99 -8.71 -11.42
N PRO A 288 -35.07 -7.45 -10.96
CA PRO A 288 -34.29 -6.97 -9.81
C PRO A 288 -34.65 -7.64 -8.47
N GLU A 289 -35.45 -8.71 -8.47
CA GLU A 289 -36.13 -9.27 -7.31
C GLU A 289 -35.21 -10.05 -6.36
N ASP A 290 -34.01 -10.47 -6.77
CA ASP A 290 -33.13 -11.31 -5.93
C ASP A 290 -31.90 -10.58 -5.35
N THR A 291 -31.72 -9.28 -5.61
CA THR A 291 -30.74 -8.47 -4.87
C THR A 291 -31.30 -8.04 -3.53
N LYS A 292 -31.64 -9.02 -2.68
CA LYS A 292 -31.83 -8.77 -1.25
C LYS A 292 -30.49 -8.22 -0.74
N PRO A 293 -30.41 -6.94 -0.31
CA PRO A 293 -29.16 -6.37 0.18
C PRO A 293 -28.66 -7.27 1.31
N SER A 294 -27.56 -7.98 1.05
CA SER A 294 -26.92 -8.85 2.02
C SER A 294 -26.48 -7.97 3.20
N SER A 295 -27.28 -8.04 4.25
CA SER A 295 -27.06 -7.50 5.59
C SER A 295 -26.63 -6.02 5.66
N ALA A 296 -27.61 -5.13 5.79
CA ALA A 296 -27.55 -4.26 6.94
C ALA A 296 -27.45 -5.18 8.17
N VAL A 297 -26.24 -5.35 8.71
CA VAL A 297 -26.08 -5.86 10.07
C VAL A 297 -26.73 -4.79 10.94
N GLU A 298 -27.98 -5.01 11.29
CA GLU A 298 -28.65 -4.30 12.36
C GLU A 298 -27.87 -4.62 13.62
N VAL A 299 -26.92 -3.75 13.94
CA VAL A 299 -26.26 -3.71 15.24
C VAL A 299 -27.38 -3.44 16.22
N LYS A 300 -27.94 -4.52 16.79
CA LYS A 300 -28.77 -4.44 17.99
C LYS A 300 -27.93 -3.70 19.02
N LYS A 301 -28.26 -2.41 19.20
CA LYS A 301 -27.81 -1.58 20.31
C LYS A 301 -28.35 -2.27 21.56
N GLN A 302 -27.54 -3.14 22.13
CA GLN A 302 -27.80 -3.77 23.42
C GLN A 302 -27.74 -2.63 24.44
N GLU A 303 -28.92 -2.11 24.80
CA GLU A 303 -29.10 -1.16 25.87
C GLU A 303 -28.64 -1.81 27.18
N ARG A 304 -27.39 -1.54 27.56
CA ARG A 304 -26.98 -1.70 28.95
C ARG A 304 -27.68 -0.60 29.73
N GLY A 305 -28.54 -1.02 30.65
CA GLY A 305 -29.33 -0.16 31.52
C GLY A 305 -28.49 0.95 32.13
N ARG A 306 -28.97 2.18 31.94
CA ARG A 306 -28.53 3.36 32.66
C ARG A 306 -29.46 3.54 33.86
N PRO A 307 -28.96 3.75 35.08
CA PRO A 307 -29.80 3.97 36.26
C PRO A 307 -30.53 5.32 36.16
N PRO A 308 -31.64 5.51 36.91
CA PRO A 308 -32.50 6.67 36.76
C PRO A 308 -31.82 7.92 37.30
N LEU A 309 -31.69 8.95 36.44
CA LEU A 309 -31.25 10.28 36.81
C LEU A 309 -32.44 11.07 37.36
N ALA A 310 -32.49 11.19 38.68
CA ALA A 310 -33.30 12.19 39.35
C ALA A 310 -32.75 13.60 39.04
N SER A 311 -33.69 14.45 38.61
CA SER A 311 -33.77 15.90 38.86
C SER A 311 -32.50 16.61 39.31
N LEU A 312 -31.92 17.44 38.43
CA LEU A 312 -31.30 18.69 38.87
C LEU A 312 -31.53 19.78 37.80
N LYS A 313 -32.39 20.73 38.19
CA LYS A 313 -32.66 22.00 37.53
C LYS A 313 -31.42 22.91 37.59
N ASN A 314 -31.33 23.81 36.60
CA ASN A 314 -30.64 25.10 36.61
C ASN A 314 -29.12 25.13 36.83
N ARG A 315 -28.37 25.58 35.81
CA ARG A 315 -27.59 26.83 35.93
C ARG A 315 -27.09 27.39 34.59
N ARG A 316 -27.12 28.71 34.58
CA ARG A 316 -26.69 29.69 33.57
C ARG A 316 -25.30 29.46 32.98
N THR A 317 -25.23 29.77 31.68
CA THR A 317 -24.16 30.46 30.94
C THR A 317 -22.91 30.89 31.70
N THR A 318 -21.73 30.50 31.18
CA THR A 318 -20.62 31.42 30.83
C THR A 318 -19.63 30.75 29.87
N SER A 319 -19.17 31.55 28.91
CA SER A 319 -18.06 31.35 27.97
C SER A 319 -16.70 31.05 28.62
N LYS A 320 -15.86 30.24 27.94
CA LYS A 320 -14.37 30.29 27.87
C LYS A 320 -13.94 29.06 27.04
N ALA A 321 -13.50 29.17 25.78
CA ALA A 321 -12.29 29.80 25.25
C ALA A 321 -10.99 29.27 25.90
N LEU A 322 -10.20 28.57 25.09
CA LEU A 322 -8.79 28.19 25.23
C LEU A 322 -8.37 27.50 26.54
N GLU A 323 -8.01 26.22 26.45
CA GLU A 323 -6.82 25.76 27.16
C GLU A 323 -6.11 24.59 26.45
N ASN A 324 -4.87 24.87 26.07
CA ASN A 324 -3.89 23.94 25.55
C ASN A 324 -3.54 22.90 26.62
N ALA A 325 -3.78 21.63 26.32
CA ALA A 325 -3.26 20.53 27.13
C ALA A 325 -1.73 20.41 26.95
N LYS A 326 -0.99 21.02 27.87
CA LYS A 326 0.38 20.64 28.21
C LYS A 326 0.39 19.14 28.55
N ARG A 327 1.00 18.32 27.70
CA ARG A 327 1.35 16.95 28.07
C ARG A 327 2.57 17.02 29.02
N PRO A 328 2.53 16.41 30.22
CA PRO A 328 3.71 16.33 31.06
C PRO A 328 4.80 15.51 30.35
N SER A 329 6.06 15.93 30.49
CA SER A 329 7.20 15.20 29.95
C SER A 329 7.28 13.82 30.59
N VAL A 330 7.59 12.81 29.77
CA VAL A 330 7.72 11.39 30.19
C VAL A 330 8.78 11.20 31.29
N LEU A 331 9.66 12.16 31.48
CA LEU A 331 10.66 12.16 32.56
C LEU A 331 10.05 12.39 33.94
N ALA A 332 8.87 13.01 34.05
CA ALA A 332 8.22 13.28 35.33
C ALA A 332 7.56 12.04 35.97
N SER A 333 7.42 10.94 35.25
CA SER A 333 6.83 9.68 35.76
C SER A 333 7.87 8.61 36.12
N LEU A 334 9.16 8.90 36.01
CA LEU A 334 10.21 7.96 36.38
C LEU A 334 10.44 8.00 37.90
N SER A 335 10.52 6.83 38.52
CA SER A 335 10.87 6.75 39.94
C SER A 335 12.32 7.22 40.17
N PRO A 336 12.66 7.77 41.35
CA PRO A 336 14.01 8.26 41.64
C PRO A 336 15.11 7.22 41.40
N ARG A 337 14.80 5.93 41.60
CA ARG A 337 15.72 4.81 41.34
C ARG A 337 16.05 4.63 39.85
N VAL A 338 15.05 4.80 38.98
CA VAL A 338 15.24 4.69 37.52
C VAL A 338 16.02 5.88 37.01
N LEU A 339 15.74 7.08 37.51
CA LEU A 339 16.50 8.28 37.14
C LEU A 339 17.98 8.15 37.56
N PHE A 340 18.25 7.66 38.77
CA PHE A 340 19.60 7.43 39.25
C PHE A 340 20.37 6.44 38.36
N LEU A 341 19.75 5.30 38.01
CA LEU A 341 20.34 4.30 37.10
C LEU A 341 20.67 4.87 35.72
N LEU A 342 19.77 5.66 35.14
CA LEU A 342 20.01 6.29 33.82
C LEU A 342 21.18 7.29 33.86
N VAL A 343 21.30 8.06 34.94
CA VAL A 343 22.42 9.00 35.12
C VAL A 343 23.73 8.23 35.33
N THR A 344 23.73 7.15 36.12
CA THR A 344 24.95 6.36 36.35
C THR A 344 25.43 5.69 35.05
N LEU A 345 24.50 5.17 34.25
CA LEU A 345 24.81 4.56 32.96
C LEU A 345 25.38 5.58 31.97
N ALA A 346 24.83 6.80 31.95
CA ALA A 346 25.35 7.88 31.09
C ALA A 346 26.78 8.31 31.49
N VAL A 347 27.07 8.41 32.79
CA VAL A 347 28.42 8.74 33.28
C VAL A 347 29.42 7.63 32.95
N LEU A 348 29.03 6.37 33.08
CA LEU A 348 29.88 5.23 32.69
C LEU A 348 30.17 5.21 31.19
N LEU A 349 29.16 5.48 30.35
CA LEU A 349 29.33 5.56 28.90
C LEU A 349 30.21 6.73 28.46
N LEU A 350 30.16 7.86 29.16
CA LEU A 350 31.01 9.01 28.88
C LEU A 350 32.44 8.84 29.43
N GLY A 351 32.62 8.16 30.56
CA GLY A 351 33.91 7.89 31.17
C GLY A 351 34.74 6.79 30.49
N LEU A 352 34.11 5.99 29.61
CA LEU A 352 34.78 4.95 28.82
C LEU A 352 35.26 5.43 27.44
N LEU A 353 35.10 6.72 27.11
CA LEU A 353 35.73 7.27 25.92
C LEU A 353 37.24 7.45 26.20
N PRO A 354 38.12 6.68 25.55
CA PRO A 354 39.55 6.82 25.77
C PRO A 354 40.00 8.19 25.28
N VAL A 355 40.76 8.91 26.12
CA VAL A 355 41.44 10.17 25.80
C VAL A 355 42.55 9.86 24.78
N VAL A 356 42.16 9.60 23.53
CA VAL A 356 43.07 9.36 22.42
C VAL A 356 42.67 10.33 21.33
N GLY A 357 43.38 11.46 21.27
CA GLY A 357 43.30 12.38 20.14
C GLY A 357 43.10 13.85 20.52
N LEU A 358 44.05 14.42 21.26
CA LEU A 358 44.19 15.89 21.36
C LEU A 358 45.64 16.34 21.15
N SER A 359 46.35 15.67 20.23
CA SER A 359 47.75 16.00 19.87
C SER A 359 47.96 16.36 18.40
N PHE A 360 46.90 16.63 17.61
CA PHE A 360 47.03 16.84 16.15
C PHE A 360 46.65 18.25 15.64
N LEU A 361 46.69 19.28 16.50
CA LEU A 361 46.34 20.66 16.09
C LEU A 361 47.36 21.70 16.53
N LEU A 362 48.65 21.37 16.48
CA LEU A 362 49.77 22.33 16.56
C LEU A 362 50.94 21.78 15.74
N GLN A 363 50.84 21.87 14.40
CA GLN A 363 51.97 21.97 13.48
C GLN A 363 51.51 22.49 12.12
#